data_AF-A0AAC8YH24-F1
#
_entry.id   AF-A0AAC8YH24-F1
#
_cell.length_a   1.000
_cell.length_b   1.000
_cell.length_c   1.000
_cell.angle_alpha   90.00
_cell.angle_beta   90.00
_cell.angle_gamma   90.00
#
_symmetry.space_group_name_H-M   'P 1'
#
loop_
_entity.id
_entity.type
_entity.pdbx_description
1 polymer ?
#
loop_
_entity_poly.entity_id
_entity_poly.type
_entity_poly.pdbx_seq_one_letter_code
_entity_poly.pdbx_strand_id
1 'polypeptide(L)' 'MTWIVNGPAAVVRVGDVDRTFPRGAQLPDDVDSAVVEHLVSVGLVSEVKRKPGRPKKTDGEQTAG' A
#
# COMPACT_ATOMS: atom_id res chain seq x y z
N MET A 1 -5.59 -6.67 -3.68
CA MET A 1 -5.41 -5.48 -4.54
C MET A 1 -4.50 -4.56 -3.76
N THR A 2 -3.45 -4.00 -4.35
CA THR A 2 -2.42 -3.33 -3.54
C THR A 2 -2.67 -1.82 -3.50
N TRP A 3 -2.90 -1.28 -2.31
CA TRP A 3 -3.08 0.16 -2.09
C TRP A 3 -1.75 0.79 -1.68
N ILE A 4 -1.35 1.88 -2.33
CA ILE A 4 -0.08 2.57 -2.04
C ILE A 4 -0.36 4.01 -1.63
N VAL A 5 0.33 4.49 -0.59
CA VAL A 5 0.30 5.89 -0.16
C VAL A 5 1.06 6.75 -1.17
N ASN A 6 0.37 7.68 -1.83
CA ASN A 6 0.94 8.60 -2.81
C ASN A 6 1.16 10.01 -2.26
N GLY A 7 0.43 10.38 -1.21
CA GLY A 7 0.53 11.68 -0.56
C GLY A 7 1.61 11.74 0.54
N PRO A 8 1.53 12.73 1.47
CA PRO A 8 2.28 12.71 2.72
C PRO A 8 1.94 11.47 3.55
N ALA A 9 2.64 11.24 4.66
CA ALA A 9 2.44 10.04 5.48
C ALA A 9 0.96 9.88 5.88
N ALA A 10 0.38 8.72 5.59
CA ALA A 10 -0.99 8.37 5.96
C ALA A 10 -0.98 7.73 7.35
N VAL A 11 -1.70 8.32 8.31
CA VAL A 11 -1.90 7.72 9.62
C VAL A 11 -3.20 6.92 9.57
N VAL A 12 -3.11 5.63 9.86
CA VAL A 12 -4.20 4.67 9.71
C VAL A 12 -4.33 3.85 10.98
N ARG A 13 -5.54 3.76 11.51
CA ARG A 13 -5.85 2.92 12.67
C ARG A 13 -6.06 1.47 12.24
N VAL A 14 -5.25 0.57 12.75
CA VAL A 14 -5.34 -0.87 12.51
C VAL A 14 -5.67 -1.54 13.83
N GLY A 15 -6.91 -2.04 13.96
CA GLY A 15 -7.45 -2.44 15.27
C GLY A 15 -7.46 -1.25 16.22
N ASP A 16 -6.76 -1.36 17.35
CA ASP A 16 -6.68 -0.32 18.37
C ASP A 16 -5.44 0.60 18.27
N VAL A 17 -4.57 0.41 17.28
CA VAL A 17 -3.29 1.16 17.16
C VAL A 17 -3.24 2.04 15.92
N ASP A 18 -2.73 3.26 16.08
CA ASP A 18 -2.47 4.18 14.96
C ASP A 18 -1.09 3.86 14.33
N ARG A 19 -1.08 3.49 13.06
CA ARG A 19 0.13 3.22 12.27
C ARG A 19 0.34 4.29 11.21
N THR A 20 1.57 4.78 11.13
CA THR A 20 1.96 5.78 10.13
C THR A 20 2.64 5.11 8.94
N PHE A 21 2.08 5.31 7.75
CA PHE A 21 2.57 4.77 6.50
C PHE A 21 3.18 5.90 5.66
N PRO A 22 4.50 5.93 5.45
CA PRO A 22 5.13 6.94 4.62
C PRO A 22 4.72 6.77 3.14
N ARG A 23 4.97 7.80 2.33
CA ARG A 23 4.79 7.74 0.88
C ARG A 23 5.48 6.51 0.29
N GLY A 24 4.79 5.76 -0.55
CA GLY A 24 5.26 4.52 -1.17
C GLY A 24 5.02 3.27 -0.32
N ALA A 25 4.59 3.41 0.94
CA ALA A 25 4.20 2.27 1.74
C ALA A 25 2.89 1.65 1.24
N GLN A 26 2.79 0.33 1.39
CA GLN A 26 1.56 -0.41 1.16
C GLN A 26 0.69 -0.35 2.40
N LEU A 27 -0.60 -0.08 2.21
CA LEU A 27 -1.58 -0.28 3.27
C LEU A 27 -1.92 -1.77 3.38
N PRO A 28 -1.99 -2.32 4.60
CA PRO A 28 -2.41 -3.70 4.81
C PRO A 28 -3.89 -3.89 4.48
N ASP A 29 -4.28 -5.10 4.09
CA ASP A 29 -5.68 -5.46 3.83
C ASP A 29 -6.53 -5.45 5.12
N ASP A 30 -5.90 -5.42 6.31
CA ASP A 30 -6.56 -5.27 7.62
C ASP A 30 -7.09 -3.85 7.90
N VAL A 31 -6.82 -2.89 7.01
CA VAL A 31 -7.38 -1.53 7.11
C VAL A 31 -8.84 -1.55 6.69
N ASP A 32 -9.70 -0.93 7.50
CA ASP A 32 -11.12 -0.80 7.18
C ASP A 32 -11.35 -0.15 5.81
N SER A 33 -12.22 -0.77 5.00
CA SER A 33 -12.52 -0.32 3.63
C SER A 33 -12.98 1.13 3.57
N ALA A 34 -13.77 1.62 4.55
CA ALA A 34 -14.24 3.00 4.57
C ALA A 34 -13.08 3.99 4.77
N VAL A 35 -12.05 3.60 5.52
CA VAL A 35 -10.83 4.41 5.69
C VAL A 35 -10.05 4.45 4.39
N VAL A 36 -9.87 3.31 3.72
CA VAL A 36 -9.19 3.25 2.42
C VAL A 36 -9.92 4.10 1.39
N GLU A 37 -11.24 3.98 1.29
CA GLU A 37 -12.07 4.78 0.39
C GLU A 37 -11.94 6.28 0.66
N HIS A 38 -11.93 6.68 1.94
CA HIS A 38 -11.71 8.08 2.31
C HIS A 38 -10.32 8.57 1.88
N LEU A 39 -9.25 7.80 2.14
CA LEU A 39 -7.88 8.15 1.76
C LEU A 39 -7.70 8.24 0.23
N VAL A 40 -8.40 7.39 -0.51
CA VAL A 40 -8.45 7.45 -1.98
C VAL A 40 -9.21 8.70 -2.43
N SER A 41 -10.33 9.03 -1.79
CA SER A 41 -11.15 10.20 -2.13
C SER A 41 -10.38 11.52 -1.97
N VAL A 42 -9.51 11.64 -0.97
CA VAL A 42 -8.65 12.82 -0.75
C VAL A 42 -7.32 12.75 -1.51
N GLY A 43 -7.09 11.69 -2.31
CA GLY A 43 -5.88 11.52 -3.12
C GLY A 43 -4.61 11.13 -2.33
N LEU A 44 -4.75 10.72 -1.07
CA LEU A 44 -3.63 10.23 -0.26
C LEU A 44 -3.19 8.82 -0.69
N VAL A 45 -4.14 7.98 -1.10
CA VAL A 45 -3.91 6.58 -1.49
C VAL A 45 -4.37 6.37 -2.92
N SER A 46 -3.71 5.46 -3.63
CA SER A 46 -4.22 5.00 -4.92
C SER A 46 -4.14 3.49 -5.07
N GLU A 47 -5.14 2.97 -5.75
CA GLU A 47 -5.24 1.56 -6.11
C GLU A 47 -4.20 1.22 -7.20
N VAL A 48 -3.27 0.33 -6.88
CA VAL A 48 -2.35 -0.20 -7.87
C VAL A 48 -2.85 -1.57 -8.30
N LYS A 49 -3.57 -1.59 -9.43
CA LYS A 49 -3.84 -2.84 -10.16
C LYS A 49 -2.51 -3.35 -10.70
N ARG A 50 -1.90 -4.33 -10.03
CA ARG A 50 -0.86 -5.16 -10.66
C ARG A 50 -1.47 -5.73 -11.94
N LYS A 51 -1.08 -5.20 -13.12
CA LYS A 51 -1.48 -5.80 -14.40
C LYS A 51 -1.02 -7.26 -14.39
N PRO A 52 -1.91 -8.26 -14.57
CA PRO A 52 -1.51 -9.66 -14.70
C PRO A 52 -0.93 -9.90 -16.09
N GLY A 53 0.19 -9.24 -16.43
CA GLY A 53 0.68 -9.24 -17.80
C GLY A 53 1.91 -8.39 -18.04
N ARG A 54 3.00 -8.69 -17.32
CA ARG A 54 4.36 -8.74 -17.90
C ARG A 54 5.28 -9.49 -16.93
N PRO A 55 5.67 -10.75 -17.19
CA PRO A 55 6.84 -11.30 -16.53
C PRO A 55 8.04 -10.51 -17.06
N LYS A 56 8.68 -9.74 -16.19
CA LYS A 56 9.97 -9.14 -16.51
C LYS A 56 10.94 -9.59 -15.43
N LYS A 57 11.64 -10.68 -15.75
CA LYS A 57 12.79 -11.26 -15.04
C LYS A 57 12.55 -11.64 -13.57
N THR A 58 12.46 -12.94 -13.31
CA THR A 58 13.24 -13.52 -12.22
C THR A 58 14.69 -13.48 -12.67
N ASP A 59 15.51 -12.62 -12.06
CA ASP A 59 16.96 -12.71 -12.18
C ASP A 59 17.55 -12.44 -10.81
N GLY A 60 18.32 -13.39 -10.32
CA GLY A 60 19.11 -13.27 -9.10
C GLY A 60 18.37 -13.72 -7.84
N GLU A 61 18.49 -15.01 -7.54
CA GLU A 61 19.00 -15.45 -6.24
C GLU A 61 19.62 -14.30 -5.42
N GLN A 62 18.96 -13.87 -4.33
CA GLN A 62 19.63 -13.09 -3.28
C GLN A 62 19.93 -14.03 -2.11
N THR A 63 21.05 -14.72 -2.26
CA THR A 63 21.82 -15.34 -1.19
C THR A 63 22.48 -14.26 -0.31
N ALA A 64 22.50 -14.56 1.00
CA ALA A 64 23.44 -14.13 2.05
C ALA A 64 23.34 -12.72 2.67
N GLY A 65 23.11 -12.79 3.99
CA GLY A 65 23.61 -11.92 5.06
C GLY A 65 23.33 -12.62 6.37
#